data_AF-A0A5S4FIP5-F1
#
_entry.id   AF-A0A5S4FIP5-F1
#
_cell.length_a   1.000
_cell.length_b   1.000
_cell.length_c   1.000
_cell.angle_alpha   90.00
_cell.angle_beta   90.00
_cell.angle_gamma   90.00
#
_symmetry.space_group_name_H-M   'P 1'
#
loop_
_entity.id
_entity.type
_entity.pdbx_description
1 polymer ?
#
loop_
_entity_poly.entity_id
_entity_poly.type
_entity_poly.pdbx_seq_one_letter_code
_entity_poly.pdbx_strand_id
1 'polypeptide(L)'
;MRFLAIVLLLLPLLPTPAYAAELPGGKANYVVTLGRLRADVRDNWVRLGTYQFATDGTVTARTYLWRQTAPAAREGTGTTPDLDSCSTVSGAVGHTRARHCEVLTAGGFRGSPPESRTGTFSVAGDVLNITWNFAQAWSEQWYLRPNADGTLVRLESKYNTFATYAYGYGSNAALATRRAMSTVQAFPGTLKQDLASWAKENVTTSNGQVFAHPAFRTCPTTTWCLTYAQPSSAGACQASGGCPNYGGGTATNDSSIQYYLVKVSSYDRRDTLWHWCTCLARERGEFCYTGNSHVKPLLQIIDDNGGFHGWVGAEASFYPSGSDPRYSDMLGVFRITDTR
;
A
#
# COMPACT_ATOMS: atom_id res chain seq x y z
N MET A 1 58.21 -34.90 49.83
CA MET A 1 57.01 -34.86 48.97
C MET A 1 56.15 -33.67 49.40
N ARG A 2 56.09 -32.61 48.59
CA ARG A 2 55.25 -31.42 48.83
C ARG A 2 53.99 -31.56 47.97
N PHE A 3 52.82 -31.68 48.60
CA PHE A 3 51.53 -31.63 47.91
C PHE A 3 51.15 -30.18 47.66
N LEU A 4 51.10 -29.79 46.39
CA LEU A 4 50.64 -28.49 45.90
C LEU A 4 49.12 -28.57 45.72
N ALA A 5 48.36 -27.91 46.60
CA ALA A 5 46.90 -27.82 46.48
C ALA A 5 46.53 -26.77 45.41
N ILE A 6 46.06 -27.23 44.26
CA ILE A 6 45.48 -26.37 43.22
C ILE A 6 44.04 -26.06 43.63
N VAL A 7 43.81 -24.83 44.08
CA VAL A 7 42.46 -24.29 44.32
C VAL A 7 41.91 -23.84 42.97
N LEU A 8 41.03 -24.66 42.38
CA LEU A 8 40.30 -24.34 41.16
C LEU A 8 39.22 -23.30 41.51
N LEU A 9 39.48 -22.02 41.20
CA LEU A 9 38.48 -20.94 41.28
C LEU A 9 37.42 -21.16 40.19
N LEU A 10 36.33 -21.86 40.53
CA LEU A 10 35.08 -21.81 39.78
C LEU A 10 34.47 -20.41 39.96
N LEU A 11 34.80 -19.49 39.06
CA LEU A 11 34.01 -18.28 38.87
C LEU A 11 32.62 -18.68 38.38
N PRO A 12 31.54 -18.38 39.12
CA PRO A 12 30.20 -18.56 38.59
C PRO A 12 30.05 -17.61 37.39
N LEU A 13 29.89 -18.18 36.20
CA LEU A 13 29.36 -17.47 35.03
C LEU A 13 27.94 -17.04 35.39
N LEU A 14 27.81 -15.89 36.05
CA LEU A 14 26.51 -15.29 36.31
C LEU A 14 25.88 -14.98 34.95
N PRO A 15 24.68 -15.51 34.65
CA PRO A 15 24.00 -15.19 33.42
C PRO A 15 23.78 -13.68 33.38
N THR A 16 24.31 -13.02 32.34
CA THR A 16 23.98 -11.62 32.07
C THR A 16 22.46 -11.54 31.90
N PRO A 17 21.75 -10.66 32.63
CA PRO A 17 20.31 -10.51 32.48
C PRO A 17 20.01 -10.22 31.00
N ALA A 18 19.16 -11.05 30.40
CA ALA A 18 18.68 -10.80 29.05
C ALA A 18 17.80 -9.55 29.11
N TYR A 19 18.33 -8.43 28.61
CA TYR A 19 17.55 -7.20 28.49
C TYR A 19 16.58 -7.36 27.32
N ALA A 20 15.29 -7.17 27.58
CA ALA A 20 14.28 -7.08 26.54
C ALA A 20 14.61 -5.89 25.63
N ALA A 21 14.68 -6.13 24.33
CA ALA A 21 14.85 -5.09 23.34
C ALA A 21 13.65 -4.13 23.39
N GLU A 22 13.93 -2.82 23.41
CA GLU A 22 12.92 -1.79 23.31
C GLU A 22 12.25 -1.84 21.94
N LEU A 23 10.92 -2.01 21.90
CA LEU A 23 10.16 -1.99 20.65
C LEU A 23 10.24 -0.61 20.01
N PRO A 24 10.33 -0.50 18.66
CA PRO A 24 10.38 0.79 17.98
C PRO A 24 9.14 1.62 18.31
N GLY A 25 9.37 2.76 18.97
CA GLY A 25 8.31 3.65 19.46
C GLY A 25 7.27 2.94 20.35
N GLY A 26 7.67 1.86 21.03
CA GLY A 26 6.80 1.03 21.86
C GLY A 26 5.76 0.21 21.10
N LYS A 27 5.90 0.03 19.77
CA LYS A 27 4.93 -0.68 18.93
C LYS A 27 5.48 -2.00 18.39
N ALA A 28 4.65 -3.03 18.39
CA ALA A 28 5.01 -4.36 17.87
C ALA A 28 4.65 -4.56 16.39
N ASN A 29 3.57 -3.95 15.89
CA ASN A 29 2.97 -4.28 14.59
C ASN A 29 2.99 -3.10 13.65
N TYR A 30 3.54 -3.28 12.45
CA TYR A 30 3.67 -2.23 11.45
C TYR A 30 3.09 -2.66 10.11
N VAL A 31 2.48 -1.72 9.40
CA VAL A 31 2.19 -1.82 7.96
C VAL A 31 3.20 -0.95 7.21
N VAL A 32 3.79 -1.48 6.14
CA VAL A 32 4.91 -0.85 5.44
C VAL A 32 4.76 -1.01 3.92
N THR A 33 5.16 0.02 3.18
CA THR A 33 5.42 -0.06 1.74
C THR A 33 6.81 0.46 1.41
N LEU A 34 7.46 -0.19 0.44
CA LEU A 34 8.82 0.10 -0.02
C LEU A 34 8.86 0.07 -1.53
N GLY A 35 9.58 0.98 -2.17
CA GLY A 35 9.71 1.01 -3.62
C GLY A 35 11.14 1.36 -4.02
N ARG A 36 11.67 0.62 -5.00
CA ARG A 36 12.82 1.05 -5.78
C ARG A 36 12.29 1.62 -7.07
N LEU A 37 12.17 2.95 -7.09
CA LEU A 37 11.65 3.72 -8.22
C LEU A 37 12.78 4.63 -8.72
N ARG A 38 13.19 4.40 -9.96
CA ARG A 38 14.27 5.10 -10.65
C ARG A 38 13.80 5.47 -12.06
N ALA A 39 14.04 6.71 -12.46
CA ALA A 39 13.76 7.16 -13.82
C ALA A 39 14.63 6.38 -14.83
N ASP A 40 14.19 6.33 -16.08
CA ASP A 40 14.93 5.80 -17.23
C ASP A 40 15.36 4.32 -17.13
N VAL A 41 14.89 3.59 -16.11
CA VAL A 41 15.11 2.15 -15.96
C VAL A 41 13.79 1.44 -15.80
N ARG A 42 13.78 0.15 -16.15
CA ARG A 42 12.58 -0.70 -16.21
C ARG A 42 12.72 -1.99 -15.39
N ASP A 43 13.51 -1.91 -14.32
CA ASP A 43 13.70 -2.95 -13.31
C ASP A 43 13.11 -2.55 -11.95
N ASN A 44 12.19 -1.58 -11.95
CA ASN A 44 11.58 -1.07 -10.72
C ASN A 44 10.73 -2.14 -10.04
N TRP A 45 10.59 -1.98 -8.73
CA TRP A 45 9.77 -2.86 -7.91
C TRP A 45 9.14 -2.11 -6.75
N VAL A 46 8.04 -2.65 -6.26
CA VAL A 46 7.34 -2.19 -5.06
C VAL A 46 7.01 -3.37 -4.15
N ARG A 47 7.00 -3.11 -2.86
CA ARG A 47 6.59 -4.03 -1.80
C ARG A 47 5.53 -3.40 -0.93
N LEU A 48 4.64 -4.25 -0.43
CA LEU A 48 3.62 -3.90 0.56
C LEU A 48 3.54 -5.06 1.55
N GLY A 49 3.49 -4.77 2.84
CA GLY A 49 3.44 -5.83 3.83
C GLY A 49 3.44 -5.33 5.26
N THR A 50 3.77 -6.25 6.15
CA THR A 50 3.75 -6.01 7.59
C THR A 50 5.10 -6.34 8.20
N TYR A 51 5.54 -5.55 9.18
CA TYR A 51 6.63 -5.91 10.08
C TYR A 51 6.07 -6.23 11.47
N GLN A 52 6.65 -7.23 12.13
CA GLN A 52 6.35 -7.60 13.50
C GLN A 52 7.64 -7.66 14.30
N PHE A 53 7.75 -6.82 15.31
CA PHE A 53 8.91 -6.70 16.19
C PHE A 53 8.67 -7.49 17.48
N ALA A 54 9.71 -8.15 17.97
CA ALA A 54 9.70 -8.92 19.21
C ALA A 54 10.71 -8.34 20.22
N THR A 55 10.46 -8.58 21.51
CA THR A 55 11.30 -8.07 22.61
C THR A 55 12.63 -8.80 22.75
N ASP A 56 12.92 -9.78 21.89
CA ASP A 56 14.22 -10.45 21.79
C ASP A 56 15.16 -9.78 20.77
N GLY A 57 14.75 -8.64 20.20
CA GLY A 57 15.53 -7.92 19.19
C GLY A 57 15.35 -8.44 17.76
N THR A 58 14.38 -9.33 17.53
CA THR A 58 14.06 -9.84 16.19
C THR A 58 12.89 -9.11 15.54
N VAL A 59 12.92 -9.06 14.20
CA VAL A 59 11.83 -8.55 13.38
C VAL A 59 11.49 -9.54 12.29
N THR A 60 10.20 -9.74 12.04
CA THR A 60 9.70 -10.54 10.91
C THR A 60 8.94 -9.64 9.95
N ALA A 61 9.24 -9.76 8.66
CA ALA A 61 8.47 -9.14 7.58
C ALA A 61 7.69 -10.19 6.78
N ARG A 62 6.45 -9.85 6.42
CA ARG A 62 5.65 -10.59 5.44
C ARG A 62 5.20 -9.62 4.36
N THR A 63 5.67 -9.80 3.12
CA THR A 63 5.43 -8.83 2.06
C THR A 63 5.01 -9.45 0.73
N TYR A 64 4.26 -8.66 -0.03
CA TYR A 64 4.06 -8.86 -1.45
C TYR A 64 5.15 -8.10 -2.20
N LEU A 65 5.66 -8.68 -3.28
CA LEU A 65 6.65 -8.07 -4.16
C LEU A 65 6.12 -8.07 -5.59
N TRP A 66 6.06 -6.89 -6.19
CA TRP A 66 5.72 -6.70 -7.60
C TRP A 66 6.86 -5.98 -8.30
N ARG A 67 7.28 -6.48 -9.46
CA ARG A 67 8.47 -6.00 -10.18
C ARG A 67 8.27 -5.99 -11.69
N GLN A 68 8.82 -5.00 -12.37
CA GLN A 68 8.73 -4.90 -13.83
C GLN A 68 9.39 -6.08 -14.56
N THR A 69 10.41 -6.69 -13.97
CA THR A 69 11.12 -7.87 -14.51
C THR A 69 10.34 -9.18 -14.36
N ALA A 70 9.28 -9.22 -13.56
CA ALA A 70 8.38 -10.35 -13.41
C ALA A 70 6.98 -9.81 -13.08
N PRO A 71 6.26 -9.28 -14.09
CA PRO A 71 4.94 -8.69 -13.88
C PRO A 71 3.97 -9.70 -13.28
N ALA A 72 3.14 -9.22 -12.38
CA ALA A 72 1.93 -9.93 -12.01
C ALA A 72 0.76 -9.46 -12.90
N ALA A 73 -0.03 -10.41 -13.42
CA ALA A 73 -1.30 -10.05 -14.02
C ALA A 73 -2.23 -9.44 -12.95
N ARG A 74 -3.17 -8.60 -13.37
CA ARG A 74 -4.28 -8.20 -12.50
C ARG A 74 -5.14 -9.42 -12.20
N GLU A 75 -5.73 -9.46 -11.02
CA GLU A 75 -6.65 -10.53 -10.62
C GLU A 75 -7.99 -9.95 -10.15
N GLY A 76 -9.07 -10.66 -10.44
CA GLY A 76 -10.40 -10.33 -9.94
C GLY A 76 -10.51 -10.56 -8.43
N THR A 77 -11.10 -9.60 -7.73
CA THR A 77 -11.39 -9.72 -6.29
C THR A 77 -12.59 -10.62 -6.00
N GLY A 78 -13.40 -10.95 -7.02
CA GLY A 78 -14.72 -11.56 -6.87
C GLY A 78 -15.79 -10.60 -6.33
N THR A 79 -15.46 -9.31 -6.14
CA THR A 79 -16.41 -8.29 -5.69
C THR A 79 -16.90 -7.47 -6.87
N THR A 80 -18.22 -7.38 -7.02
CA THR A 80 -18.87 -6.44 -7.93
C THR A 80 -19.77 -5.52 -7.09
N PRO A 81 -19.75 -4.19 -7.27
CA PRO A 81 -20.55 -3.28 -6.47
C PRO A 81 -22.05 -3.47 -6.69
N ASP A 82 -22.87 -3.11 -5.71
CA ASP A 82 -24.32 -3.21 -5.83
C ASP A 82 -24.87 -2.36 -6.98
N LEU A 83 -25.76 -2.96 -7.77
CA LEU A 83 -26.44 -2.25 -8.85
C LEU A 83 -27.42 -1.22 -8.26
N ASP A 84 -27.51 -0.06 -8.91
CA ASP A 84 -28.43 1.05 -8.62
C ASP A 84 -28.32 1.76 -7.27
N SER A 85 -27.56 1.24 -6.32
CA SER A 85 -27.26 1.94 -5.06
C SER A 85 -25.92 2.66 -5.13
N CYS A 86 -24.84 1.94 -5.43
CA CYS A 86 -23.50 2.48 -5.54
C CYS A 86 -22.90 2.35 -6.95
N SER A 87 -23.50 1.57 -7.85
CA SER A 87 -23.04 1.45 -9.25
C SER A 87 -24.17 1.58 -10.28
N THR A 88 -23.81 1.49 -11.56
CA THR A 88 -24.73 1.62 -12.69
C THR A 88 -24.32 0.72 -13.86
N VAL A 89 -25.29 0.25 -14.64
CA VAL A 89 -25.08 -0.35 -15.97
C VAL A 89 -25.26 0.65 -17.12
N SER A 90 -25.62 1.90 -16.80
CA SER A 90 -25.70 2.95 -17.81
C SER A 90 -24.31 3.29 -18.34
N GLY A 91 -24.13 3.11 -19.65
CA GLY A 91 -22.96 3.57 -20.39
C GLY A 91 -23.11 4.99 -20.95
N ALA A 92 -24.07 5.79 -20.47
CA ALA A 92 -24.27 7.17 -20.93
C ALA A 92 -23.17 8.11 -20.40
N VAL A 93 -22.77 9.10 -21.18
CA VAL A 93 -21.83 10.14 -20.72
C VAL A 93 -22.46 10.93 -19.56
N GLY A 94 -21.66 11.30 -18.56
CA GLY A 94 -22.13 12.09 -17.42
C GLY A 94 -22.87 11.30 -16.33
N HIS A 95 -22.78 9.96 -16.36
CA HIS A 95 -23.31 9.14 -15.28
C HIS A 95 -22.63 9.47 -13.94
N THR A 96 -23.39 9.49 -12.84
CA THR A 96 -22.89 9.94 -11.53
C THR A 96 -22.46 8.81 -10.60
N ARG A 97 -22.74 7.55 -10.95
CA ARG A 97 -22.39 6.33 -10.18
C ARG A 97 -21.30 5.56 -10.90
N ALA A 98 -20.44 4.84 -10.19
CA ALA A 98 -19.39 4.04 -10.85
C ALA A 98 -20.02 2.93 -11.70
N ARG A 99 -19.34 2.48 -12.76
CA ARG A 99 -19.82 1.37 -13.58
C ARG A 99 -19.85 0.05 -12.79
N HIS A 100 -20.80 -0.82 -13.10
CA HIS A 100 -20.96 -2.10 -12.45
C HIS A 100 -19.93 -3.11 -12.99
N CYS A 101 -18.73 -3.09 -12.42
CA CYS A 101 -17.59 -3.90 -12.87
C CYS A 101 -17.03 -4.74 -11.72
N GLU A 102 -16.57 -5.97 -12.02
CA GLU A 102 -15.77 -6.73 -11.06
C GLU A 102 -14.50 -5.94 -10.72
N VAL A 103 -14.25 -5.75 -9.43
CA VAL A 103 -13.11 -4.98 -8.95
C VAL A 103 -11.83 -5.81 -9.05
N LEU A 104 -10.77 -5.20 -9.59
CA LEU A 104 -9.47 -5.85 -9.77
C LEU A 104 -8.46 -5.43 -8.70
N THR A 105 -7.47 -6.28 -8.46
CA THR A 105 -6.28 -5.99 -7.65
C THR A 105 -5.01 -6.51 -8.34
N ALA A 106 -3.84 -6.22 -7.78
CA ALA A 106 -2.59 -6.80 -8.25
C ALA A 106 -2.55 -8.31 -7.97
N GLY A 107 -2.05 -9.10 -8.93
CA GLY A 107 -1.99 -10.55 -8.82
C GLY A 107 -1.26 -11.04 -7.57
N GLY A 108 -1.81 -12.09 -6.95
CA GLY A 108 -1.32 -12.69 -5.71
C GLY A 108 -1.78 -11.97 -4.43
N PHE A 109 -2.35 -10.77 -4.51
CA PHE A 109 -2.70 -9.99 -3.32
C PHE A 109 -3.88 -10.59 -2.53
N ARG A 110 -4.75 -11.37 -3.17
CA ARG A 110 -5.80 -12.13 -2.48
C ARG A 110 -5.24 -13.27 -1.63
N GLY A 111 -4.10 -13.83 -2.02
CA GLY A 111 -3.39 -14.87 -1.26
C GLY A 111 -2.57 -14.30 -0.10
N SER A 112 -1.95 -15.19 0.68
CA SER A 112 -0.97 -14.80 1.69
C SER A 112 0.26 -14.14 1.04
N PRO A 113 0.94 -13.20 1.74
CA PRO A 113 2.19 -12.65 1.24
C PRO A 113 3.21 -13.77 0.94
N PRO A 114 3.75 -13.86 -0.29
CA PRO A 114 4.64 -14.96 -0.67
C PRO A 114 6.04 -14.81 -0.07
N GLU A 115 6.41 -13.60 0.37
CA GLU A 115 7.74 -13.29 0.86
C GLU A 115 7.71 -13.18 2.40
N SER A 116 8.55 -13.97 3.07
CA SER A 116 8.78 -13.88 4.52
C SER A 116 10.27 -13.67 4.79
N ARG A 117 10.59 -12.70 5.63
CA ARG A 117 11.97 -12.42 6.07
C ARG A 117 12.04 -12.30 7.58
N THR A 118 13.18 -12.68 8.14
CA THR A 118 13.54 -12.36 9.52
C THR A 118 14.76 -11.45 9.52
N GLY A 119 14.95 -10.73 10.60
CA GLY A 119 16.08 -9.84 10.81
C GLY A 119 16.24 -9.51 12.28
N THR A 120 17.21 -8.67 12.57
CA THR A 120 17.39 -8.06 13.89
C THR A 120 17.15 -6.57 13.80
N PHE A 121 16.81 -5.96 14.93
CA PHE A 121 16.63 -4.52 15.01
C PHE A 121 17.25 -3.94 16.27
N SER A 122 17.51 -2.64 16.22
CA SER A 122 17.88 -1.84 17.38
C SER A 122 17.29 -0.44 17.26
N VAL A 123 17.03 0.18 18.41
CA VAL A 123 16.57 1.57 18.49
C VAL A 123 17.66 2.38 19.18
N ALA A 124 18.07 3.49 18.56
CA ALA A 124 19.01 4.44 19.13
C ALA A 124 18.42 5.85 19.01
N GLY A 125 17.98 6.41 20.14
CA GLY A 125 17.19 7.64 20.15
C GLY A 125 15.88 7.45 19.39
N ASP A 126 15.62 8.29 18.38
CA ASP A 126 14.45 8.21 17.51
C ASP A 126 14.70 7.42 16.22
N VAL A 127 15.82 6.69 16.12
CA VAL A 127 16.19 5.95 14.91
C VAL A 127 16.07 4.45 15.14
N LEU A 128 15.17 3.83 14.38
CA LEU A 128 15.09 2.38 14.22
C LEU A 128 16.10 1.95 13.15
N ASN A 129 16.93 0.96 13.48
CA ASN A 129 17.82 0.26 12.56
C ASN A 129 17.34 -1.18 12.40
N ILE A 130 17.23 -1.66 11.17
CA ILE A 130 16.90 -3.05 10.85
C ILE A 130 18.01 -3.64 10.00
N THR A 131 18.44 -4.85 10.33
CA THR A 131 19.31 -5.68 9.49
C THR A 131 18.56 -6.95 9.13
N TRP A 132 18.32 -7.18 7.85
CA TRP A 132 17.61 -8.37 7.38
C TRP A 132 18.56 -9.54 7.20
N ASN A 133 18.12 -10.73 7.62
CA ASN A 133 18.82 -12.00 7.37
C ASN A 133 18.57 -12.42 5.93
N PHE A 134 19.36 -11.86 5.01
CA PHE A 134 19.27 -12.13 3.57
C PHE A 134 20.65 -12.36 2.98
N ALA A 135 20.71 -13.07 1.84
CA ALA A 135 21.98 -13.44 1.21
C ALA A 135 22.84 -12.23 0.81
N GLN A 136 22.20 -11.10 0.53
CA GLN A 136 22.85 -9.81 0.32
C GLN A 136 22.62 -8.93 1.54
N ALA A 137 23.65 -8.17 1.93
CA ALA A 137 23.55 -7.21 3.02
C ALA A 137 22.42 -6.21 2.74
N TRP A 138 21.40 -6.22 3.60
CA TRP A 138 20.26 -5.31 3.50
C TRP A 138 19.96 -4.74 4.88
N SER A 139 20.04 -3.41 4.97
CA SER A 139 19.61 -2.66 6.13
C SER A 139 18.59 -1.58 5.77
N GLU A 140 17.81 -1.22 6.78
CA GLU A 140 16.86 -0.10 6.76
C GLU A 140 17.09 0.77 7.98
N GLN A 141 16.92 2.07 7.81
CA GLN A 141 16.82 3.01 8.91
C GLN A 141 15.57 3.87 8.75
N TRP A 142 14.92 4.11 9.87
CA TRP A 142 13.68 4.86 9.94
C TRP A 142 13.76 5.84 11.10
N TYR A 143 13.31 7.07 10.88
CA TYR A 143 12.94 7.93 11.98
C TYR A 143 11.59 7.51 12.55
N LEU A 144 11.52 7.41 13.87
CA LEU A 144 10.31 7.14 14.63
C LEU A 144 9.63 8.49 14.93
N ARG A 145 8.37 8.60 14.52
CA ARG A 145 7.55 9.80 14.70
C ARG A 145 6.23 9.40 15.38
N PRO A 146 6.20 9.28 16.72
CA PRO A 146 4.97 9.05 17.46
C PRO A 146 3.98 10.20 17.22
N ASN A 147 2.69 9.87 17.15
CA ASN A 147 1.64 10.89 17.21
C ASN A 147 1.50 11.43 18.65
N ALA A 148 0.72 12.50 18.81
CA ALA A 148 0.65 13.25 20.06
C ALA A 148 0.13 12.44 21.27
N ASP A 149 -0.79 11.49 21.03
CA ASP A 149 -1.33 10.60 22.07
C ASP A 149 -0.53 9.28 22.20
N GLY A 150 0.51 9.11 21.38
CA GLY A 150 1.38 7.94 21.37
C GLY A 150 0.70 6.65 20.91
N THR A 151 -0.52 6.66 20.35
CA THR A 151 -1.25 5.45 19.92
C THR A 151 -0.75 4.91 18.58
N LEU A 152 0.02 5.71 17.85
CA LEU A 152 0.53 5.37 16.53
C LEU A 152 1.95 5.93 16.35
N VAL A 153 2.81 5.15 15.68
CA VAL A 153 4.16 5.59 15.31
C VAL A 153 4.31 5.57 13.83
N ARG A 154 4.66 6.72 13.24
CA ARG A 154 5.00 6.80 11.83
C ARG A 154 6.48 6.49 11.65
N LEU A 155 6.78 5.66 10.64
CA LEU A 155 8.11 5.43 10.11
C LEU A 155 8.36 6.40 8.96
N GLU A 156 9.32 7.28 9.14
CA GLU A 156 9.83 8.18 8.09
C GLU A 156 11.16 7.62 7.57
N SER A 157 11.24 7.40 6.26
CA SER A 157 12.40 6.75 5.65
C SER A 157 13.65 7.60 5.85
N LYS A 158 14.70 7.01 6.42
CA LYS A 158 16.01 7.63 6.57
C LYS A 158 17.02 7.03 5.61
N TYR A 159 17.06 5.71 5.53
CA TYR A 159 17.99 4.96 4.68
C TYR A 159 17.42 3.58 4.34
N ASN A 160 17.73 3.07 3.15
CA ASN A 160 17.48 1.68 2.78
C ASN A 160 18.50 1.25 1.73
N THR A 161 19.06 0.03 1.85
CA THR A 161 20.05 -0.47 0.87
C THR A 161 19.47 -0.61 -0.55
N PHE A 162 18.19 -0.93 -0.69
CA PHE A 162 17.59 -1.28 -1.98
C PHE A 162 16.39 -0.41 -2.40
N ALA A 163 15.63 0.14 -1.46
CA ALA A 163 14.48 1.00 -1.73
C ALA A 163 14.90 2.47 -1.81
N THR A 164 14.20 3.25 -2.63
CA THR A 164 14.35 4.71 -2.73
C THR A 164 13.22 5.49 -2.05
N TYR A 165 12.05 4.87 -1.91
CA TYR A 165 10.88 5.46 -1.28
C TYR A 165 10.24 4.47 -0.32
N ALA A 166 9.73 4.97 0.79
CA ALA A 166 9.13 4.13 1.80
C ALA A 166 8.18 4.88 2.73
N TYR A 167 7.12 4.18 3.17
CA TYR A 167 6.18 4.67 4.19
C TYR A 167 5.83 3.53 5.14
N GLY A 168 5.74 3.81 6.43
CA GLY A 168 5.31 2.82 7.41
C GLY A 168 4.61 3.41 8.61
N TYR A 169 3.75 2.63 9.25
CA TYR A 169 2.98 3.02 10.43
C TYR A 169 2.84 1.84 11.38
N GLY A 170 3.07 2.09 12.66
CA GLY A 170 3.10 1.08 13.72
C GLY A 170 2.11 1.35 14.84
N SER A 171 1.56 0.27 15.37
CA SER A 171 0.70 0.25 16.56
C SER A 171 0.81 -1.12 17.25
N ASN A 172 0.09 -1.27 18.35
CA ASN A 172 -0.09 -2.52 19.09
C ASN A 172 -1.40 -3.22 18.71
N ALA A 173 -2.26 -2.63 17.88
CA ALA A 173 -3.39 -3.35 17.31
C ALA A 173 -2.90 -4.58 16.52
N ALA A 174 -3.60 -5.70 16.63
CA ALA A 174 -3.22 -6.92 15.94
C ALA A 174 -3.23 -6.70 14.41
N LEU A 175 -2.33 -7.39 13.69
CA LEU A 175 -2.31 -7.35 12.22
C LEU A 175 -3.58 -7.96 11.59
N ALA A 176 -4.30 -8.80 12.36
CA ALA A 176 -5.60 -9.34 12.00
C ALA A 176 -6.76 -8.35 12.21
N THR A 177 -6.54 -7.26 12.96
CA THR A 177 -7.57 -6.24 13.19
C THR A 177 -7.81 -5.45 11.91
N ARG A 178 -9.09 -5.22 11.58
CA ARG A 178 -9.51 -4.33 10.49
C ARG A 178 -10.68 -3.45 10.89
N ARG A 179 -10.96 -2.46 10.04
CA ARG A 179 -12.16 -1.62 10.10
C ARG A 179 -13.05 -1.84 8.88
N ALA A 180 -14.34 -1.76 9.12
CA ALA A 180 -15.37 -1.93 8.10
C ALA A 180 -15.31 -0.77 7.09
N MET A 181 -15.75 -1.01 5.85
CA MET A 181 -15.80 0.05 4.84
C MET A 181 -16.75 1.19 5.22
N SER A 182 -17.77 0.92 6.05
CA SER A 182 -18.60 1.98 6.64
C SER A 182 -17.79 2.92 7.55
N THR A 183 -16.89 2.39 8.38
CA THR A 183 -15.97 3.21 9.20
C THR A 183 -15.00 4.00 8.33
N VAL A 184 -14.50 3.39 7.26
CA VAL A 184 -13.62 4.05 6.28
C VAL A 184 -14.34 5.24 5.63
N GLN A 185 -15.56 5.04 5.13
CA GLN A 185 -16.33 6.08 4.45
C GLN A 185 -16.72 7.20 5.43
N ALA A 186 -17.11 6.83 6.65
CA ALA A 186 -17.54 7.76 7.70
C ALA A 186 -16.36 8.40 8.46
N PHE A 187 -15.10 8.17 8.04
CA PHE A 187 -13.95 8.74 8.72
C PHE A 187 -14.05 10.28 8.75
N PRO A 188 -14.05 10.92 9.93
CA PRO A 188 -14.35 12.34 10.05
C PRO A 188 -13.17 13.26 9.71
N GLY A 189 -11.94 12.73 9.72
CA GLY A 189 -10.73 13.48 9.42
C GLY A 189 -10.49 13.67 7.92
N THR A 190 -9.48 14.48 7.58
CA THR A 190 -9.01 14.61 6.19
C THR A 190 -7.89 13.63 5.91
N LEU A 191 -8.10 12.71 4.97
CA LEU A 191 -7.03 11.84 4.49
C LEU A 191 -6.22 12.55 3.40
N LYS A 192 -4.90 12.48 3.49
CA LYS A 192 -3.98 13.07 2.52
C LYS A 192 -3.03 12.01 1.97
N GLN A 193 -2.80 12.08 0.66
CA GLN A 193 -1.94 11.20 -0.08
C GLN A 193 -0.55 11.79 -0.28
N ASP A 194 0.45 11.01 0.09
CA ASP A 194 1.83 11.18 -0.37
C ASP A 194 2.17 9.99 -1.27
N LEU A 195 2.74 10.25 -2.44
CA LEU A 195 3.00 9.25 -3.47
C LEU A 195 4.39 9.48 -4.05
N ALA A 196 5.12 8.39 -4.27
CA ALA A 196 6.17 8.31 -5.26
C ALA A 196 5.75 7.26 -6.30
N SER A 197 5.71 7.64 -7.57
CA SER A 197 5.31 6.75 -8.66
C SER A 197 6.31 6.78 -9.80
N TRP A 198 6.42 5.66 -10.49
CA TRP A 198 7.11 5.50 -11.76
C TRP A 198 6.07 5.24 -12.86
N ALA A 199 6.14 5.99 -13.94
CA ALA A 199 5.36 5.75 -15.16
C ALA A 199 6.08 6.36 -16.37
N LYS A 200 6.11 5.65 -17.49
CA LYS A 200 6.73 6.12 -18.75
C LYS A 200 8.14 6.69 -18.52
N GLU A 201 8.98 5.92 -17.83
CA GLU A 201 10.39 6.26 -17.53
C GLU A 201 10.59 7.44 -16.57
N ASN A 202 9.52 8.05 -16.08
CA ASN A 202 9.59 9.18 -15.16
C ASN A 202 9.23 8.74 -13.74
N VAL A 203 9.95 9.30 -12.76
CA VAL A 203 9.55 9.23 -11.34
C VAL A 203 8.93 10.55 -10.94
N THR A 204 7.71 10.50 -10.42
CA THR A 204 7.00 11.67 -9.90
C THR A 204 6.70 11.50 -8.42
N THR A 205 6.74 12.60 -7.69
CA THR A 205 6.35 12.63 -6.28
C THR A 205 5.22 13.64 -6.07
N SER A 206 4.34 13.35 -5.14
CA SER A 206 3.33 14.30 -4.66
C SER A 206 3.21 14.18 -3.15
N ASN A 207 2.89 15.29 -2.49
CA ASN A 207 2.74 15.37 -1.05
C ASN A 207 1.45 16.12 -0.72
N GLY A 208 0.70 15.59 0.24
CA GLY A 208 -0.43 16.26 0.87
C GLY A 208 -1.67 16.37 0.00
N GLN A 209 -1.79 15.57 -1.07
CA GLN A 209 -2.94 15.60 -1.96
C GLN A 209 -4.18 15.10 -1.21
N VAL A 210 -5.26 15.89 -1.15
CA VAL A 210 -6.46 15.46 -0.42
C VAL A 210 -7.06 14.23 -1.10
N PHE A 211 -7.22 13.15 -0.35
CA PHE A 211 -7.93 11.96 -0.81
C PHE A 211 -9.42 12.15 -0.52
N ALA A 212 -10.23 12.23 -1.58
CA ALA A 212 -11.65 12.53 -1.49
C ALA A 212 -12.49 11.32 -1.03
N HIS A 213 -12.14 10.67 0.09
CA HIS A 213 -12.91 9.55 0.63
C HIS A 213 -14.40 9.86 0.87
N PRO A 214 -14.84 11.09 1.24
CA PRO A 214 -16.27 11.36 1.45
C PRO A 214 -17.08 11.32 0.14
N ALA A 215 -16.42 11.41 -1.02
CA ALA A 215 -17.07 11.31 -2.32
C ALA A 215 -17.43 9.86 -2.68
N PHE A 216 -16.87 8.88 -1.96
CA PHE A 216 -17.22 7.48 -2.13
C PHE A 216 -18.59 7.18 -1.53
N ARG A 217 -19.38 6.40 -2.27
CA ARG A 217 -20.67 5.87 -1.86
C ARG A 217 -20.51 4.46 -1.32
N THR A 218 -21.17 4.19 -0.20
CA THR A 218 -21.26 2.84 0.35
C THR A 218 -22.26 2.00 -0.42
N CYS A 219 -21.87 0.77 -0.75
CA CYS A 219 -22.77 -0.25 -1.27
C CYS A 219 -23.56 -0.88 -0.10
N PRO A 220 -24.91 -0.81 -0.07
CA PRO A 220 -25.72 -1.25 1.07
C PRO A 220 -25.75 -2.77 1.29
N THR A 221 -25.64 -3.57 0.23
CA THR A 221 -25.62 -5.04 0.27
C THR A 221 -24.18 -5.55 0.27
N THR A 222 -23.36 -5.09 -0.68
CA THR A 222 -21.92 -5.35 -0.71
C THR A 222 -21.22 -4.35 0.23
N THR A 223 -21.53 -4.44 1.52
CA THR A 223 -21.09 -3.50 2.59
C THR A 223 -19.58 -3.35 2.75
N TRP A 224 -18.80 -4.11 1.99
CA TRP A 224 -17.35 -4.09 1.91
C TRP A 224 -16.80 -3.50 0.61
N CYS A 225 -17.65 -2.79 -0.14
CA CYS A 225 -17.32 -2.05 -1.35
C CYS A 225 -17.78 -0.60 -1.23
N LEU A 226 -16.90 0.32 -1.65
CA LEU A 226 -17.17 1.72 -1.83
C LEU A 226 -16.88 2.11 -3.28
N THR A 227 -17.66 3.01 -3.85
CA THR A 227 -17.49 3.44 -5.25
C THR A 227 -17.55 4.95 -5.41
N TYR A 228 -16.83 5.48 -6.38
CA TYR A 228 -16.91 6.88 -6.75
C TYR A 228 -16.76 7.03 -8.27
N ALA A 229 -17.68 7.74 -8.90
CA ALA A 229 -17.50 8.21 -10.27
C ALA A 229 -17.08 9.67 -10.19
N GLN A 230 -15.78 9.93 -10.36
CA GLN A 230 -15.29 11.29 -10.47
C GLN A 230 -15.84 11.92 -11.75
N PRO A 231 -16.49 13.09 -11.67
CA PRO A 231 -17.03 13.75 -12.86
C PRO A 231 -15.98 14.04 -13.92
N SER A 232 -16.41 14.07 -15.19
CA SER A 232 -15.57 14.49 -16.32
C SER A 232 -15.05 15.92 -16.12
N SER A 233 -13.84 16.18 -16.60
CA SER A 233 -13.26 17.51 -16.68
C SER A 233 -12.37 17.64 -17.90
N ALA A 234 -12.17 18.86 -18.41
CA ALA A 234 -11.30 19.09 -19.56
C ALA A 234 -9.82 18.71 -19.30
N GLY A 235 -9.40 18.62 -18.02
CA GLY A 235 -8.05 18.29 -17.61
C GLY A 235 -7.81 16.81 -17.30
N ALA A 236 -8.85 15.99 -17.19
CA ALA A 236 -8.71 14.57 -16.83
C ALA A 236 -8.66 13.69 -18.08
N CYS A 237 -7.88 12.60 -18.01
CA CYS A 237 -7.89 11.53 -19.01
C CYS A 237 -7.85 12.06 -20.46
N GLN A 238 -6.89 12.95 -20.74
CA GLN A 238 -6.81 13.69 -21.99
C GLN A 238 -6.38 12.81 -23.17
N ALA A 239 -6.44 13.36 -24.39
CA ALA A 239 -6.04 12.68 -25.62
C ALA A 239 -4.64 12.04 -25.55
N SER A 240 -3.66 12.77 -24.99
CA SER A 240 -2.28 12.29 -24.76
C SER A 240 -2.18 11.13 -23.75
N GLY A 241 -3.22 10.94 -22.93
CA GLY A 241 -3.40 9.83 -22.00
C GLY A 241 -4.02 8.57 -22.62
N GLY A 242 -4.23 8.55 -23.95
CA GLY A 242 -4.83 7.41 -24.66
C GLY A 242 -6.33 7.53 -24.89
N CYS A 243 -6.90 8.73 -24.78
CA CYS A 243 -8.33 8.99 -25.01
C CYS A 243 -8.57 10.06 -26.11
N PRO A 244 -8.13 9.82 -27.36
CA PRO A 244 -8.18 10.83 -28.42
C PRO A 244 -9.59 11.27 -28.82
N ASN A 245 -10.61 10.41 -28.68
CA ASN A 245 -11.98 10.69 -29.12
C ASN A 245 -12.90 11.04 -27.94
N TYR A 246 -12.68 10.45 -26.78
CA TYR A 246 -13.56 10.58 -25.61
C TYR A 246 -12.94 11.31 -24.41
N GLY A 247 -11.66 11.67 -24.46
CA GLY A 247 -10.93 12.22 -23.33
C GLY A 247 -11.28 13.67 -22.96
N GLY A 248 -10.61 14.17 -21.93
CA GLY A 248 -10.73 15.57 -21.52
C GLY A 248 -10.36 16.51 -22.65
N GLY A 249 -11.23 17.50 -22.92
CA GLY A 249 -11.04 18.49 -23.97
C GLY A 249 -11.56 18.08 -25.36
N THR A 250 -12.08 16.86 -25.54
CA THR A 250 -12.83 16.49 -26.76
C THR A 250 -14.28 16.96 -26.69
N ALA A 251 -14.99 16.92 -27.82
CA ALA A 251 -16.41 17.28 -27.86
C ALA A 251 -17.28 16.38 -26.96
N THR A 252 -16.92 15.10 -26.82
CA THR A 252 -17.67 14.15 -25.99
C THR A 252 -17.31 14.25 -24.50
N ASN A 253 -16.04 14.49 -24.17
CA ASN A 253 -15.53 14.67 -22.81
C ASN A 253 -16.08 13.64 -21.78
N ASP A 254 -15.92 12.35 -22.06
CA ASP A 254 -16.17 11.30 -21.06
C ASP A 254 -14.89 10.91 -20.31
N SER A 255 -14.26 11.93 -19.74
CA SER A 255 -13.03 11.86 -18.94
C SER A 255 -13.27 11.47 -17.48
N SER A 256 -14.50 11.05 -17.13
CA SER A 256 -14.83 10.60 -15.79
C SER A 256 -13.90 9.45 -15.34
N ILE A 257 -13.62 9.36 -14.04
CA ILE A 257 -12.76 8.31 -13.48
C ILE A 257 -13.61 7.39 -12.60
N GLN A 258 -13.54 6.10 -12.87
CA GLN A 258 -14.23 5.06 -12.13
C GLN A 258 -13.34 4.60 -10.97
N TYR A 259 -13.73 4.86 -9.73
CA TYR A 259 -13.03 4.42 -8.52
C TYR A 259 -13.81 3.36 -7.75
N TYR A 260 -13.08 2.37 -7.24
CA TYR A 260 -13.58 1.30 -6.40
C TYR A 260 -12.61 1.08 -5.25
N LEU A 261 -13.11 1.03 -4.02
CA LEU A 261 -12.35 0.71 -2.82
C LEU A 261 -13.02 -0.48 -2.14
N VAL A 262 -12.30 -1.60 -2.05
CA VAL A 262 -12.88 -2.89 -1.67
C VAL A 262 -12.03 -3.58 -0.61
N LYS A 263 -12.70 -4.20 0.37
CA LYS A 263 -12.10 -5.17 1.28
C LYS A 263 -11.62 -6.40 0.50
N VAL A 264 -10.34 -6.75 0.65
CA VAL A 264 -9.79 -7.98 0.08
C VAL A 264 -9.84 -9.15 1.07
N SER A 265 -9.70 -8.87 2.37
CA SER A 265 -9.67 -9.89 3.42
C SER A 265 -10.52 -9.51 4.63
N SER A 266 -11.25 -10.48 5.18
CA SER A 266 -11.96 -10.33 6.47
C SER A 266 -11.06 -10.61 7.69
N TYR A 267 -9.85 -11.12 7.48
CA TYR A 267 -8.99 -11.65 8.55
C TYR A 267 -7.75 -10.78 8.81
N ASP A 268 -7.58 -9.72 8.02
CA ASP A 268 -6.43 -8.82 8.10
C ASP A 268 -6.78 -7.45 7.51
N ARG A 269 -5.78 -6.57 7.46
CA ARG A 269 -5.86 -5.17 7.07
C ARG A 269 -5.96 -4.92 5.55
N ARG A 270 -6.09 -5.97 4.71
CA ARG A 270 -6.05 -5.81 3.24
C ARG A 270 -7.33 -5.24 2.66
N ASP A 271 -7.14 -4.14 1.93
CA ASP A 271 -8.11 -3.53 1.02
C ASP A 271 -7.43 -3.30 -0.34
N THR A 272 -8.18 -2.89 -1.37
CA THR A 272 -7.62 -2.49 -2.66
C THR A 272 -8.36 -1.28 -3.21
N LEU A 273 -7.61 -0.35 -3.81
CA LEU A 273 -8.14 0.76 -4.58
C LEU A 273 -7.89 0.47 -6.07
N TRP A 274 -8.97 0.43 -6.85
CA TRP A 274 -8.92 0.24 -8.28
C TRP A 274 -9.54 1.43 -8.99
N HIS A 275 -8.87 1.93 -10.03
CA HIS A 275 -9.49 2.95 -10.86
C HIS A 275 -9.02 2.99 -12.31
N TRP A 276 -9.82 3.64 -13.15
CA TRP A 276 -9.55 3.82 -14.57
C TRP A 276 -10.42 4.92 -15.18
N CYS A 277 -9.97 5.48 -16.29
CA CYS A 277 -10.69 6.51 -17.05
C CYS A 277 -11.79 5.92 -17.93
N THR A 278 -13.01 6.45 -17.87
CA THR A 278 -14.16 5.98 -18.65
C THR A 278 -13.91 6.00 -20.16
N CYS A 279 -13.24 7.06 -20.63
CA CYS A 279 -12.85 7.19 -22.03
C CYS A 279 -12.04 5.98 -22.53
N LEU A 280 -11.14 5.40 -21.73
CA LEU A 280 -10.33 4.26 -22.15
C LEU A 280 -11.16 3.02 -22.44
N ALA A 281 -12.26 2.81 -21.70
CA ALA A 281 -13.21 1.74 -22.01
C ALA A 281 -13.96 2.05 -23.31
N ARG A 282 -14.36 3.31 -23.53
CA ARG A 282 -15.05 3.72 -24.76
C ARG A 282 -14.20 3.59 -26.02
N GLU A 283 -12.94 3.99 -25.97
CA GLU A 283 -11.99 3.83 -27.09
C GLU A 283 -11.87 2.36 -27.52
N ARG A 284 -12.17 1.44 -26.60
CA ARG A 284 -12.13 -0.01 -26.83
C ARG A 284 -13.50 -0.64 -27.06
N GLY A 285 -14.59 0.13 -27.03
CA GLY A 285 -15.94 -0.42 -27.11
C GLY A 285 -16.34 -1.30 -25.91
N GLU A 286 -15.69 -1.12 -24.76
CA GLU A 286 -15.89 -1.91 -23.56
C GLU A 286 -16.75 -1.18 -22.52
N PHE A 287 -17.51 -1.94 -21.72
CA PHE A 287 -18.20 -1.37 -20.54
C PHE A 287 -17.25 -1.23 -19.35
N CYS A 288 -16.51 -2.28 -19.03
CA CYS A 288 -15.47 -2.28 -17.99
C CYS A 288 -14.10 -2.27 -18.66
N TYR A 289 -13.23 -1.32 -18.29
CA TYR A 289 -11.91 -1.22 -18.92
C TYR A 289 -11.02 -2.41 -18.54
N THR A 290 -10.63 -3.21 -19.54
CA THR A 290 -9.77 -4.39 -19.37
C THR A 290 -8.29 -4.12 -19.64
N GLY A 291 -7.93 -2.87 -19.97
CA GLY A 291 -6.55 -2.47 -20.24
C GLY A 291 -5.74 -2.20 -18.97
N ASN A 292 -4.85 -1.21 -19.06
CA ASN A 292 -3.91 -0.88 -18.00
C ASN A 292 -4.55 -0.03 -16.90
N SER A 293 -5.54 -0.59 -16.22
CA SER A 293 -6.20 0.07 -15.09
C SER A 293 -5.26 0.16 -13.87
N HIS A 294 -5.49 1.14 -13.00
CA HIS A 294 -4.68 1.37 -11.83
C HIS A 294 -5.12 0.45 -10.69
N VAL A 295 -4.33 -0.58 -10.38
CA VAL A 295 -4.58 -1.49 -9.23
C VAL A 295 -3.65 -1.15 -8.08
N LYS A 296 -4.24 -0.90 -6.91
CA LYS A 296 -3.50 -0.44 -5.73
C LYS A 296 -3.85 -1.25 -4.49
N PRO A 297 -3.15 -2.36 -4.23
CA PRO A 297 -3.17 -3.04 -2.94
C PRO A 297 -2.92 -2.08 -1.77
N LEU A 298 -3.69 -2.23 -0.69
CA LEU A 298 -3.65 -1.37 0.50
C LEU A 298 -3.59 -2.19 1.79
N LEU A 299 -2.95 -1.65 2.82
CA LEU A 299 -3.05 -2.10 4.20
C LEU A 299 -3.52 -0.96 5.09
N GLN A 300 -4.59 -1.19 5.86
CA GLN A 300 -5.13 -0.20 6.79
C GLN A 300 -4.10 0.19 7.86
N ILE A 301 -4.03 1.48 8.16
CA ILE A 301 -3.34 2.04 9.31
C ILE A 301 -4.35 2.09 10.46
N ILE A 302 -4.05 1.37 11.53
CA ILE A 302 -4.93 1.24 12.70
C ILE A 302 -4.09 1.52 13.94
N ASP A 303 -4.51 2.43 14.81
CA ASP A 303 -3.79 2.78 16.05
C ASP A 303 -4.01 1.76 17.18
N ASP A 304 -3.39 1.97 18.34
CA ASP A 304 -3.53 1.11 19.52
C ASP A 304 -4.97 0.98 20.03
N ASN A 305 -5.80 2.02 19.86
CA ASN A 305 -7.20 2.03 20.25
C ASN A 305 -8.10 1.38 19.18
N GLY A 306 -7.50 1.00 18.05
CA GLY A 306 -8.20 0.51 16.89
C GLY A 306 -8.85 1.61 16.04
N GLY A 307 -8.54 2.88 16.23
CA GLY A 307 -8.92 3.95 15.29
C GLY A 307 -8.36 3.69 13.89
N PHE A 308 -9.13 4.01 12.85
CA PHE A 308 -8.66 3.99 11.46
C PHE A 308 -7.98 5.31 11.12
N HIS A 309 -6.81 5.25 10.48
CA HIS A 309 -5.99 6.41 10.11
C HIS A 309 -5.59 6.42 8.63
N GLY A 310 -6.26 5.64 7.79
CA GLY A 310 -5.96 5.53 6.36
C GLY A 310 -5.24 4.24 5.97
N TRP A 311 -4.33 4.32 5.00
CA TRP A 311 -3.61 3.18 4.43
C TRP A 311 -2.17 3.51 4.07
N VAL A 312 -1.33 2.48 4.08
CA VAL A 312 -0.16 2.40 3.19
C VAL A 312 -0.53 1.54 1.98
N GLY A 313 0.05 1.83 0.82
CA GLY A 313 -0.30 1.13 -0.40
C GLY A 313 0.81 1.10 -1.43
N ALA A 314 0.68 0.16 -2.36
CA ALA A 314 1.54 0.05 -3.53
C ALA A 314 0.67 0.10 -4.79
N GLU A 315 1.14 0.77 -5.82
CA GLU A 315 0.59 0.64 -7.17
C GLU A 315 1.43 -0.38 -7.93
N ALA A 316 0.76 -1.38 -8.50
CA ALA A 316 1.39 -2.50 -9.22
C ALA A 316 0.62 -2.80 -10.51
N SER A 317 0.54 -1.78 -11.36
CA SER A 317 -0.27 -1.78 -12.58
C SER A 317 0.61 -2.13 -13.78
N PHE A 318 0.70 -3.43 -14.10
CA PHE A 318 1.50 -3.89 -15.24
C PHE A 318 0.71 -3.86 -16.55
N TYR A 319 1.31 -3.34 -17.62
CA TYR A 319 0.67 -3.30 -18.93
C TYR A 319 0.60 -4.72 -19.51
N PRO A 320 -0.59 -5.22 -19.91
CA PRO A 320 -0.79 -6.64 -20.20
C PRO A 320 -0.31 -7.09 -21.60
N SER A 321 -0.14 -6.19 -22.56
CA SER A 321 0.15 -6.54 -23.97
C SER A 321 0.93 -5.43 -24.70
N GLY A 322 1.20 -5.50 -26.00
CA GLY A 322 1.88 -4.42 -26.76
C GLY A 322 3.38 -4.66 -27.00
N SER A 323 3.98 -3.82 -27.85
CA SER A 323 5.38 -3.98 -28.31
C SER A 323 6.42 -3.66 -27.24
N ASP A 324 6.08 -2.79 -26.31
CA ASP A 324 6.93 -2.43 -25.17
C ASP A 324 6.09 -2.26 -23.90
N PRO A 325 5.66 -3.38 -23.28
CA PRO A 325 4.74 -3.31 -22.15
C PRO A 325 5.38 -2.67 -20.92
N ARG A 326 6.71 -2.76 -20.76
CA ARG A 326 7.41 -2.25 -19.57
C ARG A 326 7.41 -0.72 -19.50
N TYR A 327 7.46 -0.06 -20.66
CA TYR A 327 7.32 1.39 -20.75
C TYR A 327 5.98 1.87 -20.18
N SER A 328 4.93 1.06 -20.33
CA SER A 328 3.56 1.41 -19.94
C SER A 328 3.17 0.90 -18.54
N ASP A 329 4.07 0.22 -17.83
CA ASP A 329 3.83 -0.15 -16.44
C ASP A 329 3.69 1.11 -15.57
N MET A 330 2.92 1.01 -14.49
CA MET A 330 2.81 2.05 -13.47
C MET A 330 3.05 1.39 -12.11
N LEU A 331 4.11 1.84 -11.45
CA LEU A 331 4.48 1.36 -10.13
C LEU A 331 4.48 2.55 -9.17
N GLY A 332 4.17 2.31 -7.91
CA GLY A 332 4.24 3.38 -6.92
C GLY A 332 4.16 2.89 -5.50
N VAL A 333 4.63 3.71 -4.58
CA VAL A 333 4.41 3.54 -3.15
C VAL A 333 3.79 4.80 -2.60
N PHE A 334 2.83 4.63 -1.70
CA PHE A 334 2.09 5.75 -1.17
C PHE A 334 1.56 5.47 0.22
N ARG A 335 1.17 6.55 0.87
CA ARG A 335 0.30 6.55 2.05
C ARG A 335 -0.88 7.46 1.78
N ILE A 336 -2.04 7.11 2.30
CA ILE A 336 -3.24 7.94 2.36
C ILE A 336 -3.61 8.00 3.83
N THR A 337 -3.43 9.13 4.50
CA THR A 337 -3.55 9.17 5.97
C THR A 337 -3.84 10.57 6.49
N ASP A 338 -4.44 10.65 7.67
CA ASP A 338 -4.63 11.88 8.45
C ASP A 338 -3.37 12.30 9.23
N THR A 339 -2.39 11.40 9.38
CA THR A 339 -1.19 11.59 10.22
C THR A 339 0.10 11.67 9.38
N ARG A 340 0.75 12.83 9.43
CA ARG A 340 1.95 13.21 8.67
C ARG A 340 2.91 14.04 9.52
#